data_AF-A0A450TNS6-F1
#
_entry.id   AF-A0A450TNS6-F1
#
_cell.length_a   1.000
_cell.length_b   1.000
_cell.length_c   1.000
_cell.angle_alpha   90.00
_cell.angle_beta   90.00
_cell.angle_gamma   90.00
#
_symmetry.space_group_name_H-M   'P 1'
#
loop_
_entity.id
_entity.type
_entity.pdbx_description
1 polymer ?
#
loop_
_entity_poly.entity_id
_entity_poly.type
_entity_poly.pdbx_seq_one_letter_code
_entity_poly.pdbx_strand_id
1 'polypeptide(L)' 'MRNPNLEPETSWSWDVGIDVFHDDFTLKLGYFHTDFEDKIVSAMGTLGGNPIRTRENHGNAMIAGFEMNIE' A
#
# COMPACT_ATOMS: atom_id res chain seq x y z
N MET A 1 -10.20 -4.10 -22.60
CA MET A 1 -11.44 -4.81 -22.22
C MET A 1 -11.50 -4.88 -20.70
N ARG A 2 -12.68 -4.74 -20.08
CA ARG A 2 -12.82 -4.82 -18.62
C ARG A 2 -12.77 -6.28 -18.19
N ASN A 3 -11.77 -6.67 -17.40
CA ASN A 3 -11.71 -8.00 -16.80
C ASN A 3 -12.74 -8.05 -15.66
N PRO A 4 -13.76 -8.94 -15.72
CA PRO A 4 -14.80 -9.03 -14.70
C PRO A 4 -14.32 -9.64 -13.38
N ASN A 5 -13.13 -10.27 -13.35
CA ASN A 5 -12.52 -10.86 -12.16
C ASN A 5 -11.58 -9.88 -11.43
N LEU A 6 -11.72 -8.57 -11.66
CA LEU A 6 -10.92 -7.58 -10.94
C LEU A 6 -11.54 -7.32 -9.56
N GLU A 7 -10.78 -7.67 -8.53
CA GLU A 7 -11.05 -7.25 -7.17
C GLU A 7 -10.56 -5.80 -6.97
N PRO A 8 -11.23 -4.99 -6.15
CA PRO A 8 -10.77 -3.64 -5.84
C PRO A 8 -9.43 -3.68 -5.10
N GLU A 9 -8.50 -2.80 -5.48
CA GLU A 9 -7.26 -2.59 -4.71
C GLU A 9 -7.62 -2.17 -3.28
N THR A 10 -7.09 -2.90 -2.29
CA THR A 10 -7.31 -2.63 -0.87
C THR A 10 -6.00 -2.20 -0.23
N SER A 11 -6.05 -1.17 0.63
CA SER A 11 -4.92 -0.81 1.47
C SER A 11 -5.34 -0.81 2.94
N TRP A 12 -4.53 -1.44 3.77
CA TRP A 12 -4.71 -1.43 5.22
C TRP A 12 -3.50 -0.77 5.87
N SER A 13 -3.75 0.29 6.64
CA SER A 13 -2.72 1.07 7.31
C SER A 13 -2.99 1.13 8.81
N TRP A 14 -1.93 1.03 9.60
CA TRP A 14 -1.96 1.28 11.03
C TRP A 14 -0.71 2.03 11.47
N ASP A 15 -0.90 2.89 12.47
CA ASP A 15 0.10 3.81 12.96
C ASP A 15 0.13 3.77 14.48
N VAL A 16 1.32 3.80 15.07
CA VAL A 16 1.52 3.88 16.52
C VAL A 16 2.59 4.91 16.82
N GLY A 17 2.38 5.72 17.85
CA GLY A 17 3.30 6.78 18.22
C GLY A 17 3.40 7.00 19.71
N ILE A 18 4.52 7.60 20.13
CA ILE A 18 4.81 8.02 21.49
C ILE A 18 5.33 9.46 21.44
N ASP A 19 4.74 10.30 22.30
CA ASP A 19 5.15 11.69 22.48
C ASP A 19 5.80 11.86 23.85
N VAL A 20 7.00 12.44 23.88
CA VAL A 20 7.75 12.74 25.10
C VAL A 20 7.93 14.24 25.21
N PHE A 21 7.45 14.80 26.31
CA PHE A 21 7.53 16.23 26.61
C PHE A 21 8.52 16.46 27.75
N HIS A 22 9.47 17.37 27.55
CA HIS A 22 10.39 17.81 28.60
C HIS A 22 10.72 19.31 28.45
N ASP A 23 10.16 20.13 29.34
CA ASP A 23 10.36 21.59 29.35
C ASP A 23 9.97 22.22 28.00
N ASP A 24 10.88 22.94 27.32
CA ASP A 24 10.67 23.48 25.97
C ASP A 24 10.89 22.46 24.82
N PHE A 25 11.18 21.19 25.13
CA PHE A 25 11.52 20.15 24.14
C PHE A 25 10.40 19.11 24.00
N THR A 26 10.02 18.82 22.75
CA THR A 26 9.09 17.76 22.38
C THR A 26 9.74 16.78 21.42
N LEU A 27 9.74 15.49 21.77
CA LEU A 27 10.15 14.40 20.89
C LEU A 27 8.94 13.54 20.55
N LYS A 28 8.69 13.35 19.27
CA LYS A 28 7.64 12.45 18.75
C LYS A 28 8.29 11.33 17.98
N LEU A 29 7.93 10.10 18.31
CA LEU A 29 8.38 8.89 17.63
C LEU A 29 7.16 8.14 17.12
N GLY A 30 7.15 7.83 15.84
CA GLY A 30 6.09 7.09 15.16
C GLY A 30 6.62 5.84 14.48
N TYR A 31 5.76 4.83 14.36
CA TYR A 31 5.93 3.70 13.47
C TYR A 31 4.65 3.55 12.66
N PHE A 32 4.80 3.46 11.34
CA PHE A 32 3.71 3.23 10.42
C PHE A 32 3.91 1.92 9.68
N HIS A 33 2.81 1.27 9.36
CA HIS A 33 2.78 0.06 8.54
C HIS A 33 1.58 0.12 7.62
N THR A 34 1.81 -0.10 6.34
CA THR A 34 0.78 -0.14 5.31
C THR A 34 0.98 -1.34 4.40
N ASP A 35 -0.06 -2.16 4.30
CA ASP A 35 -0.16 -3.26 3.34
C ASP A 35 -1.07 -2.84 2.19
N PHE A 36 -0.60 -3.10 0.97
CA PHE A 36 -1.33 -2.91 -0.27
C PHE A 36 -1.57 -4.28 -0.90
N GLU A 37 -2.83 -4.65 -1.06
CA GLU A 37 -3.26 -5.89 -1.67
C GLU A 37 -3.94 -5.63 -3.03
N ASP A 38 -3.92 -6.65 -3.87
CA ASP A 38 -4.64 -6.68 -5.14
C ASP A 38 -4.25 -5.61 -6.15
N LYS A 39 -2.97 -5.22 -6.18
CA LYS A 39 -2.48 -4.18 -7.10
C LYS A 39 -2.85 -4.47 -8.55
N ILE A 40 -3.53 -3.56 -9.23
CA ILE A 40 -4.02 -3.79 -10.60
C ILE A 40 -2.90 -3.48 -11.59
N VAL A 41 -2.31 -4.51 -12.18
CA VAL A 41 -1.27 -4.37 -13.20
C VAL A 41 -1.81 -4.62 -14.61
N SER A 42 -1.12 -4.09 -15.62
CA SER A 42 -1.41 -4.42 -17.01
C SER A 42 -0.70 -5.72 -17.38
N ALA A 43 -1.48 -6.74 -17.76
CA ALA A 43 -0.98 -8.05 -18.15
C ALA A 43 -1.37 -8.41 -19.59
N MET A 44 -0.72 -9.43 -20.13
CA MET A 44 -0.98 -9.95 -21.47
C MET A 44 -1.77 -11.25 -21.34
N GLY A 45 -3.05 -11.21 -21.70
CA GLY A 45 -3.95 -12.36 -21.68
C GLY A 45 -4.23 -12.89 -23.08
N THR A 46 -4.99 -13.98 -23.19
CA THR A 46 -5.49 -14.49 -24.46
C THR A 46 -7.01 -14.59 -24.44
N LEU A 47 -7.67 -14.08 -25.49
CA LEU A 47 -9.12 -14.18 -25.69
C LEU A 47 -9.38 -14.82 -27.06
N GLY A 48 -9.94 -16.03 -27.07
CA GLY A 48 -10.16 -16.77 -28.32
C GLY A 48 -8.87 -17.04 -29.12
N GLY A 49 -7.74 -17.25 -28.44
CA GLY A 49 -6.43 -17.50 -29.06
C GLY A 49 -5.66 -16.26 -29.51
N ASN A 50 -6.24 -15.06 -29.41
CA ASN A 50 -5.56 -13.80 -29.75
C ASN A 50 -4.99 -13.14 -28.48
N PRO A 51 -3.75 -12.63 -28.51
CA PRO A 51 -3.19 -11.90 -27.39
C PRO A 51 -3.92 -10.57 -27.21
N ILE A 52 -4.36 -10.28 -25.99
CA ILE A 52 -5.01 -9.03 -25.61
C ILE A 52 -4.32 -8.43 -24.40
N ARG A 53 -4.33 -7.10 -24.31
CA ARG A 53 -4.01 -6.40 -23.07
C ARG A 53 -5.18 -6.52 -22.10
N THR A 54 -4.93 -7.14 -20.96
CA THR A 54 -5.88 -7.26 -19.84
C THR A 54 -5.31 -6.57 -18.60
N ARG A 55 -6.14 -6.40 -17.58
CA ARG A 55 -5.73 -5.97 -16.24
C ARG A 55 -5.97 -7.12 -15.28
N GLU A 56 -5.05 -7.36 -14.37
CA GLU A 56 -5.15 -8.41 -13.34
C GLU A 56 -4.67 -7.87 -11.99
N ASN A 57 -5.24 -8.39 -10.91
CA ASN A 57 -4.72 -8.16 -9.56
C ASN A 57 -3.42 -8.96 -9.43
N HIS A 58 -2.31 -8.28 -9.21
CA HIS A 58 -0.99 -8.88 -9.12
C HIS A 58 -0.13 -8.18 -8.08
N GLY A 59 0.21 -8.95 -7.06
CA GLY A 59 1.24 -8.63 -6.11
C GLY A 59 0.74 -7.83 -4.91
N ASN A 60 1.39 -8.10 -3.78
CA ASN A 60 1.21 -7.36 -2.55
C ASN A 60 2.44 -6.47 -2.35
N ALA A 61 2.23 -5.26 -1.85
CA ALA A 61 3.34 -4.40 -1.45
C ALA A 61 3.14 -3.97 0.00
N MET A 62 4.22 -4.00 0.77
CA MET A 62 4.22 -3.52 2.14
C MET A 62 5.17 -2.32 2.23
N ILE A 63 4.74 -1.29 2.94
CA ILE A 63 5.58 -0.15 3.32
C ILE A 63 5.47 0.00 4.83
N ALA A 64 6.60 -0.02 5.53
CA ALA A 64 6.65 0.29 6.94
C ALA A 64 7.90 1.10 7.26
N GLY A 65 7.84 1.91 8.30
CA GLY A 65 8.94 2.79 8.66
C GLY A 65 8.75 3.47 10.01
N PHE A 66 9.84 4.12 10.42
CA PHE A 66 9.86 4.95 11.62
C PHE A 66 9.86 6.42 11.23
N GLU A 67 9.16 7.23 12.02
CA GLU A 67 9.10 8.67 11.89
C GLU A 67 9.59 9.29 13.20
N MET A 68 10.39 10.34 13.10
CA MET A 68 10.88 11.07 14.27
C MET A 68 10.74 12.56 14.01
N ASN A 69 10.17 13.25 14.97
CA ASN A 69 10.04 14.70 14.96
C ASN A 69 10.51 15.28 16.30
N ILE A 70 11.19 16.41 16.23
CA ILE A 70 11.77 17.11 17.37
C ILE A 70 11.42 18.59 17.22
N GLU A 71 10.79 19.15 18.24
CA GLU A 71 10.35 20.55 18.32
C GLU A 71 10.82 21.19 19.63
#